data_AF-A0A5K0W2P5-F1
#
_entry.id   AF-A0A5K0W2P5-F1
#
_cell.length_a   1.000
_cell.length_b   1.000
_cell.length_c   1.000
_cell.angle_alpha   90.00
_cell.angle_beta   90.00
_cell.angle_gamma   90.00
#
_symmetry.space_group_name_H-M   'P 1'
#
loop_
_entity.id
_entity.type
_entity.pdbx_description
1 polymer ?
#
loop_
_entity_poly.entity_id
_entity_poly.type
_entity_poly.pdbx_seq_one_letter_code
_entity_poly.pdbx_strand_id
1 'polypeptide(L)' 'ASMLEIYNETIRDLLCPARSAGFETSRPENGVGKQYSIKHDGNGNTYVTDLTIVEVCSLDEVSSLLHRAAQG' A
#
# COMPACT_ATOMS: atom_id res chain seq x y z
N ALA A 1 8.21 -0.42 7.57
CA ALA A 1 7.07 -1.35 7.43
C ALA A 1 6.13 -0.86 6.33
N SER A 2 5.49 -1.80 5.63
CA SER A 2 4.40 -1.55 4.68
C SER A 2 3.24 -2.48 5.02
N MET A 3 2.00 -2.07 4.74
CA MET A 3 0.81 -2.88 4.96
C MET A 3 -0.16 -2.67 3.79
N LEU A 4 -0.72 -3.77 3.29
CA LEU A 4 -1.65 -3.75 2.18
C LEU A 4 -2.76 -4.77 2.41
N GLU A 5 -3.88 -4.56 1.74
CA GLU A 5 -4.96 -5.52 1.59
C GLU A 5 -5.03 -5.99 0.14
N ILE A 6 -5.34 -7.28 -0.04
CA ILE A 6 -5.75 -7.83 -1.33
C ILE A 6 -7.17 -8.35 -1.17
N TYR A 7 -8.10 -7.64 -1.79
CA TYR A 7 -9.51 -8.01 -1.81
C TYR A 7 -10.02 -7.95 -3.23
N ASN A 8 -10.71 -9.00 -3.68
CA ASN A 8 -11.23 -9.10 -5.04
C ASN A 8 -10.15 -8.81 -6.12
N GLU A 9 -8.98 -9.43 -5.97
CA GLU A 9 -7.81 -9.26 -6.85
C GLU A 9 -7.30 -7.81 -6.99
N THR A 10 -7.74 -6.91 -6.11
CA THR A 10 -7.31 -5.51 -6.08
C THR A 10 -6.37 -5.30 -4.90
N ILE A 11 -5.28 -4.57 -5.14
CA ILE A 11 -4.30 -4.21 -4.11
C ILE A 11 -4.62 -2.81 -3.58
N ARG A 12 -4.74 -2.70 -2.25
CA ARG A 12 -4.95 -1.43 -1.54
C ARG A 12 -3.83 -1.22 -0.52
N ASP A 13 -3.19 -0.05 -0.57
CA ASP A 13 -2.22 0.38 0.44
C ASP A 13 -2.96 0.90 1.69
N LEU A 14 -2.85 0.16 2.80
CA LEU A 14 -3.54 0.47 4.06
C LEU A 14 -2.90 1.63 4.84
N LEU A 15 -1.68 2.03 4.45
CA LEU A 15 -0.95 3.12 5.09
C LEU A 15 -1.00 4.41 4.28
N CYS A 16 -1.65 4.40 3.11
CA CYS A 16 -1.81 5.56 2.26
C CYS A 16 -2.74 6.60 2.94
N PRO A 17 -2.34 7.89 3.05
CA PRO A 17 -3.22 8.92 3.60
C PRO A 17 -4.50 9.08 2.78
N ALA A 18 -5.66 9.23 3.44
CA ALA A 18 -6.99 9.31 2.81
C ALA A 18 -7.13 10.39 1.70
N ARG A 19 -6.29 11.43 1.70
CA ARG A 19 -6.28 12.46 0.64
C ARG A 19 -5.66 12.00 -0.68
N SER A 20 -4.95 10.88 -0.67
CA SER A 20 -4.36 10.23 -1.86
C SER A 20 -5.17 9.00 -2.30
N ALA A 21 -6.23 8.64 -1.57
CA ALA A 21 -7.12 7.51 -1.84
C ALA A 21 -8.16 7.80 -2.94
N GLY A 22 -7.82 8.66 -3.90
CA GLY A 22 -8.58 8.79 -5.15
C GLY A 22 -8.32 7.59 -6.05
N PHE A 23 -8.72 6.40 -5.61
CA PHE A 23 -8.73 5.18 -6.42
C PHE A 23 -10.18 4.82 -6.70
N GLU A 24 -10.84 5.65 -7.50
CA GLU A 24 -12.01 5.20 -8.23
C GLU A 24 -11.53 4.26 -9.34
N THR A 25 -12.25 3.15 -9.44
CA THR A 25 -11.98 1.91 -10.18
C THR A 25 -11.88 2.01 -11.72
N SER A 26 -11.49 3.14 -12.29
CA SER A 26 -11.38 3.31 -13.73
C SER A 26 -9.93 3.58 -14.15
N ARG A 27 -9.39 2.61 -14.89
CA ARG A 27 -8.23 2.68 -15.80
C ARG A 27 -7.71 4.11 -16.00
N PRO A 28 -6.48 4.45 -15.56
CA PRO A 28 -5.96 5.79 -15.78
C PRO A 28 -5.58 5.92 -17.27
N GLU A 29 -6.53 6.34 -18.10
CA GLU A 29 -6.19 7.15 -19.27
C GLU A 29 -5.84 8.54 -18.72
N ASN A 30 -4.57 8.73 -18.39
CA ASN A 30 -3.97 9.99 -17.91
C ASN A 30 -4.45 10.46 -16.52
N GLY A 31 -4.01 9.79 -15.45
CA GLY A 31 -4.23 10.26 -14.07
C GLY A 31 -3.04 9.93 -13.17
N VAL A 32 -2.47 10.94 -12.51
CA VAL A 32 -1.31 10.87 -11.61
C VAL A 32 -1.69 10.19 -10.28
N GLY A 33 -1.94 8.89 -10.31
CA GLY A 33 -2.23 8.05 -9.14
C GLY A 33 -1.18 6.96 -8.93
N LYS A 34 -1.00 6.49 -7.69
CA LYS A 34 -0.11 5.36 -7.39
C LYS A 34 -0.64 4.08 -8.05
N GLN A 35 0.19 3.38 -8.82
CA GLN A 35 -0.16 2.11 -9.45
C GLN A 35 0.53 0.96 -8.72
N TYR A 36 -0.20 0.28 -7.83
CA TYR A 36 0.33 -0.87 -7.10
C TYR A 36 0.42 -2.10 -8.02
N SER A 37 1.64 -2.56 -8.30
CA SER A 37 1.90 -3.71 -9.16
C SER A 37 2.80 -4.72 -8.47
N ILE A 38 2.50 -6.01 -8.61
CA ILE A 38 3.37 -7.10 -8.16
C ILE A 38 4.52 -7.26 -9.16
N LYS A 39 5.77 -7.21 -8.69
CA LYS A 39 6.98 -7.38 -9.48
C LYS A 39 7.88 -8.45 -8.89
N HIS A 40 8.69 -9.03 -9.76
CA HIS A 40 9.76 -9.96 -9.41
C HIS A 40 11.09 -9.30 -9.74
N ASP A 41 12.02 -9.29 -8.79
CA ASP A 41 13.38 -8.83 -9.05
C ASP A 41 14.26 -9.96 -9.62
N GLY A 42 15.48 -9.64 -10.05
CA GLY A 42 16.43 -10.60 -10.60
C GLY A 42 16.94 -11.65 -9.60
N ASN A 43 16.68 -11.45 -8.30
CA ASN A 43 17.02 -12.39 -7.23
C ASN A 43 15.87 -13.36 -6.93
N GLY A 44 14.72 -13.22 -7.60
CA GLY A 44 13.53 -14.03 -7.37
C GLY A 44 12.69 -13.56 -6.19
N ASN A 45 12.93 -12.36 -5.63
CA ASN A 45 12.05 -11.79 -4.63
C ASN A 45 10.82 -11.17 -5.31
N THR A 46 9.68 -11.28 -4.64
CA THR A 46 8.43 -10.65 -5.06
C THR A 46 8.16 -9.44 -4.18
N TYR A 47 7.76 -8.32 -4.78
CA TYR A 47 7.38 -7.11 -4.06
C TYR A 47 6.25 -6.36 -4.79
N VAL A 48 5.59 -5.46 -4.07
CA VAL A 48 4.57 -4.56 -4.63
C VAL A 48 5.15 -3.17 -4.78
N THR A 49 4.94 -2.53 -5.93
CA THR A 49 5.43 -1.17 -6.19
C THR A 49 4.61 -0.10 -5.46
N ASP A 50 5.23 1.05 -5.20
CA ASP A 50 4.58 2.30 -4.79
C ASP A 50 3.85 2.29 -3.43
N LEU A 51 3.99 1.19 -2.66
CA LEU A 51 3.50 1.11 -1.28
C LEU A 51 4.12 2.18 -0.39
N THR A 52 3.31 2.71 0.51
CA THR A 52 3.77 3.60 1.56
C THR A 52 4.65 2.82 2.54
N ILE A 53 5.89 3.30 2.71
CA ILE A 53 6.85 2.77 3.67
C ILE A 53 6.87 3.71 4.87
N VAL A 54 6.63 3.16 6.06
CA VAL A 54 6.68 3.88 7.32
C VAL A 54 7.82 3.34 8.16
N GLU A 55 8.72 4.20 8.62
CA GLU A 55 9.75 3.83 9.58
C GLU A 55 9.11 3.58 10.95
N VAL A 56 9.59 2.54 11.64
CA VAL A 56 9.12 2.16 12.98
C VAL A 56 10.33 1.86 13.85
N CYS A 57 10.36 2.42 15.04
CA CYS A 57 11.47 2.38 15.98
C CYS A 57 11.09 1.70 17.31
N SER A 58 9.80 1.42 17.54
CA SER A 58 9.31 0.80 18.77
C SER A 58 8.10 -0.11 18.55
N LEU A 59 7.80 -0.98 19.52
CA LEU A 59 6.62 -1.86 19.49
C LEU A 59 5.31 -1.07 19.58
N ASP A 60 5.30 0.05 20.31
CA ASP A 60 4.15 0.96 20.38
C ASP A 60 3.82 1.56 19.01
N GLU A 61 4.85 1.96 18.25
CA GLU A 61 4.68 2.45 16.88
C GLU A 61 4.16 1.36 15.94
N VAL A 62 4.66 0.12 16.06
CA VAL A 62 4.13 -1.02 15.29
C VAL A 62 2.66 -1.26 15.62
N SER A 63 2.28 -1.21 16.90
CA SER A 63 0.89 -1.39 17.35
C SER A 63 -0.02 -0.28 16.83
N SER A 64 0.44 0.97 16.89
CA SER A 64 -0.26 2.13 16.31
C SER A 64 -0.44 2.00 14.80
N LEU A 65 0.59 1.49 14.10
CA LEU A 65 0.53 1.26 12.65
C LEU A 65 -0.51 0.18 12.28
N LEU A 66 -0.52 -0.93 13.01
CA LEU A 66 -1.51 -2.00 12.84
C LEU A 66 -2.94 -1.50 13.10
N HIS A 67 -3.13 -0.71 14.17
CA HIS A 67 -4.43 -0.13 14.49
C HIS A 67 -4.94 0.79 13.37
N ARG A 68 -4.05 1.60 12.79
CA ARG A 68 -4.38 2.46 11.64
C ARG A 68 -4.74 1.65 10.41
N ALA A 69 -3.97 0.61 10.09
CA ALA A 69 -4.23 -0.24 8.94
C ALA A 69 -5.56 -1.00 9.05
N ALA A 70 -5.97 -1.39 10.26
CA ALA A 70 -7.23 -2.08 10.51
C ALA A 70 -8.48 -1.20 10.35
N GLN A 71 -8.32 0.13 10.30
CA GLN A 71 -9.42 1.08 10.06
C GLN A 71 -9.49 1.57 8.60
N GLY A 72 -8.59 1.07 7.74
CA GLY A 72 -8.41 1.49 6.36
C GLY A 72 -9.50 1.02 5.40
#